data_AF-A0A4M3JKR0-F1
#
_entry.id   AF-A0A4M3JKR0-F1
#
_cell.length_a   1.000
_cell.length_b   1.000
_cell.length_c   1.000
_cell.angle_alpha   90.00
_cell.angle_beta   90.00
_cell.angle_gamma   90.00
#
_symmetry.space_group_name_H-M   'P 1'
#
loop_
_entity.id
_entity.type
_entity.pdbx_description
1 polymer ?
#
loop_
_entity_poly.entity_id
_entity_poly.type
_entity_poly.pdbx_seq_one_letter_code
_entity_poly.pdbx_strand_id
1 'polypeptide(L)'
;MGSARQELAQYRQAIGQHDHPEQLEHLMYTILTHAENLSTQLLENRPPIKVLIISNFDHAISLTFVDMLSYYCNNRFTFDIWDELKTSPEILNQTDYDIIVSNFYIPGITKKFICRNHLSIMNLVNHLNTLSNEIHLSNTL
;
A
#
# COMPACT_ATOMS: atom_id res chain seq x y z
N MET A 1 -20.07 -14.23 -1.17
CA MET A 1 -19.08 -15.05 -0.43
C MET A 1 -19.36 -14.90 1.05
N GLY A 2 -19.44 -16.00 1.81
CA GLY A 2 -19.65 -15.95 3.26
C GLY A 2 -18.44 -15.35 3.97
N SER A 3 -18.62 -14.87 5.21
CA SER A 3 -17.47 -14.43 5.99
C SER A 3 -16.60 -15.64 6.37
N ALA A 4 -15.27 -15.46 6.52
CA ALA A 4 -14.37 -16.55 6.93
C ALA A 4 -14.85 -17.27 8.21
N ARG A 5 -15.47 -16.53 9.14
CA ARG A 5 -16.07 -17.10 10.36
C ARG A 5 -17.25 -18.04 10.06
N GLN A 6 -18.07 -17.74 9.05
CA GLN A 6 -19.16 -18.62 8.61
C GLN A 6 -18.64 -19.91 7.98
N GLU A 7 -17.62 -19.81 7.13
CA GLU A 7 -16.96 -20.98 6.51
C GLU A 7 -16.35 -21.90 7.59
N LEU A 8 -15.66 -21.31 8.57
CA LEU A 8 -15.10 -22.08 9.70
C LEU A 8 -16.18 -22.68 10.60
N ALA A 9 -17.32 -21.98 10.77
CA ALA A 9 -18.46 -22.54 11.49
C ALA A 9 -19.06 -23.75 10.73
N GLN A 10 -19.18 -23.67 9.41
CA GLN A 10 -19.65 -24.78 8.57
C GLN A 10 -18.67 -25.96 8.60
N TYR A 11 -17.37 -25.70 8.48
CA TYR A 11 -16.34 -26.72 8.61
C TYR A 11 -16.41 -27.44 9.96
N ARG A 12 -16.57 -26.67 11.05
CA ARG A 12 -16.72 -27.22 12.41
C ARG A 12 -17.92 -28.17 12.51
N GLN A 13 -19.07 -27.78 11.93
CA GLN A 13 -20.27 -28.62 11.86
C GLN A 13 -20.00 -29.90 11.05
N ALA A 14 -19.32 -29.79 9.91
CA ALA A 14 -19.02 -30.92 9.03
C ALA A 14 -18.13 -31.98 9.69
N ILE A 15 -17.22 -31.59 10.59
CA ILE A 15 -16.35 -32.52 11.32
C ILE A 15 -16.94 -33.06 12.63
N GLY A 16 -18.22 -32.78 12.91
CA GLY A 16 -18.89 -33.33 14.08
C GLY A 16 -18.66 -32.58 15.39
N GLN A 17 -18.02 -31.40 15.37
CA GLN A 17 -17.71 -30.63 16.58
C GLN A 17 -18.80 -29.58 16.86
N HIS A 18 -19.70 -29.92 17.78
CA HIS A 18 -20.93 -29.15 18.02
C HIS A 18 -21.04 -28.54 19.43
N ASP A 19 -20.25 -29.05 20.38
CA ASP A 19 -20.62 -28.95 21.79
C ASP A 19 -20.25 -27.61 22.44
N HIS A 20 -19.24 -26.91 21.90
CA HIS A 20 -18.73 -25.71 22.55
C HIS A 20 -18.46 -24.55 21.57
N PRO A 21 -18.98 -23.34 21.83
CA PRO A 21 -18.72 -22.16 21.01
C PRO A 21 -17.22 -21.81 20.95
N GLU A 22 -16.47 -22.08 22.03
CA GLU A 22 -15.02 -21.88 22.13
C GLU A 22 -14.21 -22.67 21.09
N GLN A 23 -14.75 -23.79 20.58
CA GLN A 23 -14.06 -24.58 19.54
C GLN A 23 -13.89 -23.80 18.23
N LEU A 24 -14.82 -22.88 17.90
CA LEU A 24 -14.68 -22.04 16.71
C LEU A 24 -13.55 -21.01 16.91
N GLU A 25 -13.46 -20.42 18.09
CA GLU A 25 -12.39 -19.49 18.45
C GLU A 25 -11.03 -20.20 18.46
N HIS A 26 -10.97 -21.40 19.03
CA HIS A 26 -9.77 -22.22 19.00
C HIS A 26 -9.36 -22.61 17.57
N LEU A 27 -10.31 -22.97 16.70
CA LEU A 27 -10.02 -23.29 15.30
C LEU A 27 -9.44 -22.08 14.56
N MET A 28 -10.02 -20.89 14.74
CA MET A 28 -9.46 -19.64 14.21
C MET A 28 -8.06 -19.38 14.74
N TYR A 29 -7.84 -19.54 16.05
CA TYR A 29 -6.52 -19.41 16.66
C TYR A 29 -5.51 -20.40 16.07
N THR A 30 -5.88 -21.67 15.92
CA THR A 30 -5.01 -22.70 15.34
C THR A 30 -4.62 -22.33 13.90
N ILE A 31 -5.56 -21.91 13.07
CA ILE A 31 -5.28 -21.46 11.70
C ILE A 31 -4.35 -20.25 11.72
N LEU A 32 -4.62 -19.24 12.55
CA LEU A 32 -3.80 -18.03 12.65
C LEU A 32 -2.36 -18.31 13.11
N THR A 33 -2.15 -19.32 13.95
CA THR A 33 -0.84 -19.61 14.56
C THR A 33 -0.04 -20.69 13.86
N HIS A 34 -0.70 -21.63 13.16
CA HIS A 34 -0.05 -22.77 12.52
C HIS A 34 -0.01 -22.68 11.00
N ALA A 35 -0.80 -21.80 10.37
CA ALA A 35 -0.67 -21.57 8.94
C ALA A 35 0.62 -20.77 8.65
N GLU A 36 1.55 -21.40 7.93
CA GLU A 36 2.80 -20.76 7.55
C GLU A 36 2.53 -19.49 6.75
N ASN A 37 3.12 -18.37 7.19
CA ASN A 37 3.08 -17.09 6.50
C ASN A 37 1.67 -16.53 6.25
N LEU A 38 0.63 -16.99 6.96
CA LEU A 38 -0.74 -16.53 6.72
C LEU A 38 -0.88 -15.01 6.85
N SER A 39 -0.31 -14.43 7.91
CA SER A 39 -0.35 -12.98 8.12
C SER A 39 0.31 -12.21 6.97
N THR A 40 1.46 -12.68 6.46
CA THR A 40 2.13 -12.00 5.35
C THR A 40 1.38 -12.19 4.03
N GLN A 41 0.87 -13.40 3.76
CA GLN A 41 0.04 -13.68 2.57
C GLN A 41 -1.23 -12.82 2.52
N LEU A 42 -1.90 -12.63 3.67
CA LEU A 42 -3.06 -11.74 3.76
C LEU A 42 -2.68 -10.27 3.48
N LEU A 43 -1.48 -9.84 3.88
CA LEU A 43 -0.99 -8.48 3.66
C LEU A 43 -0.44 -8.26 2.24
N GLU A 44 0.09 -9.30 1.60
CA GLU A 44 0.63 -9.31 0.23
C GLU A 44 -0.45 -9.23 -0.84
N ASN A 45 -1.64 -9.79 -0.59
CA ASN A 45 -2.79 -9.70 -1.50
C ASN A 45 -3.38 -8.29 -1.64
N ARG A 46 -2.78 -7.27 -1.04
CA ARG A 46 -3.22 -5.89 -1.17
C ARG A 46 -2.63 -5.27 -2.44
N PRO A 47 -3.40 -4.45 -3.19
CA PRO A 47 -2.86 -3.77 -4.36
C PRO A 47 -1.65 -2.89 -3.97
N PRO A 48 -0.64 -2.81 -4.84
CA PRO A 48 0.51 -1.93 -4.63
C PRO A 48 0.07 -0.47 -4.67
N ILE A 49 0.80 0.39 -3.96
CA ILE A 49 0.63 1.83 -3.97
C ILE A 49 1.64 2.40 -4.98
N LYS A 50 1.13 2.98 -6.06
CA LYS A 50 1.92 3.55 -7.14
C LYS A 50 2.30 4.98 -6.84
N VAL A 51 3.60 5.27 -6.81
CA VAL A 51 4.15 6.58 -6.48
C VAL A 51 4.96 7.12 -7.65
N LEU A 52 4.56 8.28 -8.16
CA LEU A 52 5.27 8.98 -9.21
C LEU A 52 6.23 10.01 -8.62
N ILE A 53 7.50 9.95 -9.00
CA ILE A 53 8.55 10.90 -8.60
C ILE A 53 8.83 11.86 -9.76
N ILE A 54 8.67 13.17 -9.52
CA ILE A 54 8.94 14.22 -10.50
C ILE A 54 9.93 15.21 -9.93
N SER A 55 11.00 15.49 -10.67
CA SER A 55 11.96 16.54 -10.32
C SER A 55 12.07 17.58 -11.42
N ASN A 56 12.25 18.84 -11.03
CA ASN A 56 12.57 19.94 -11.94
C ASN A 56 14.09 20.10 -12.22
N PHE A 57 14.95 19.26 -11.65
CA PHE A 57 16.40 19.29 -11.95
C PHE A 57 16.70 18.46 -13.20
N ASP A 58 16.62 17.13 -13.08
CA ASP A 58 16.83 16.17 -14.16
C ASP A 58 16.20 14.80 -13.81
N HIS A 59 16.32 13.83 -14.72
CA HIS A 59 15.83 12.46 -14.45
C HIS A 59 16.71 11.69 -13.47
N ALA A 60 18.01 12.02 -13.37
CA ALA A 60 18.96 11.27 -12.53
C ALA A 60 18.63 11.42 -11.04
N ILE A 61 18.18 12.60 -10.60
CA ILE A 61 17.73 12.78 -9.22
C ILE A 61 16.44 12.02 -8.93
N SER A 62 15.49 11.94 -9.88
CA SER A 62 14.27 11.15 -9.72
C SER A 62 14.59 9.65 -9.62
N LEU A 63 15.51 9.14 -10.45
CA LEU A 63 15.99 7.76 -10.37
C LEU A 63 16.69 7.48 -9.02
N THR A 64 17.53 8.41 -8.56
CA THR A 64 18.17 8.31 -7.25
C THR A 64 17.13 8.22 -6.11
N PHE A 65 16.04 8.98 -6.21
CA PHE A 65 14.93 8.87 -5.26
C PHE A 65 14.17 7.55 -5.39
N VAL A 66 13.91 7.07 -6.60
CA VAL A 66 13.31 5.74 -6.82
C VAL A 66 14.15 4.66 -6.15
N ASP A 67 15.47 4.67 -6.33
CA ASP A 67 16.38 3.69 -5.72
C ASP A 67 16.33 3.74 -4.18
N MET A 68 16.48 4.94 -3.61
CA MET A 68 16.47 5.11 -2.16
C MET A 68 15.11 4.74 -1.54
N LEU A 69 14.01 5.17 -2.16
CA LEU A 69 12.67 4.90 -1.66
C LEU A 69 12.31 3.43 -1.80
N SER A 70 12.69 2.78 -2.91
CA SER A 70 12.49 1.34 -3.09
C SER A 70 13.24 0.52 -2.04
N TYR A 71 14.40 1.01 -1.57
CA TYR A 71 15.16 0.36 -0.51
C TYR A 71 14.58 0.58 0.89
N TYR A 72 14.13 1.80 1.21
CA TYR A 72 13.72 2.16 2.58
C TYR A 72 12.21 2.06 2.85
N CYS A 73 11.35 2.14 1.84
CA CYS A 73 9.92 1.99 2.00
C CYS A 73 9.51 0.52 2.05
N ASN A 74 8.34 0.26 2.63
CA ASN A 74 7.80 -1.10 2.66
C ASN A 74 7.42 -1.59 1.25
N ASN A 75 7.36 -2.92 1.08
CA ASN A 75 7.16 -3.60 -0.20
C ASN A 75 5.79 -3.35 -0.87
N ARG A 76 4.91 -2.54 -0.27
CA ARG A 76 3.65 -2.15 -0.93
C ARG A 76 3.85 -1.05 -1.96
N PHE A 77 4.94 -0.30 -1.89
CA PHE A 77 5.17 0.80 -2.81
C PHE A 77 5.83 0.33 -4.11
N THR A 78 5.36 0.91 -5.21
CA THR A 78 6.04 0.86 -6.51
C THR A 78 6.35 2.30 -6.90
N PHE A 79 7.58 2.55 -7.32
CA PHE A 79 8.07 3.89 -7.60
C PHE A 79 8.47 4.00 -9.06
N ASP A 80 7.93 5.01 -9.73
CA ASP A 80 8.26 5.35 -11.11
C ASP A 80 8.71 6.80 -11.21
N ILE A 81 9.38 7.14 -12.30
CA ILE A 81 9.68 8.51 -12.68
C ILE A 81 8.72 8.98 -13.77
N TRP A 82 8.53 10.30 -13.89
CA TRP A 82 7.87 10.86 -15.06
C TRP A 82 8.89 11.02 -16.19
N ASP A 83 8.78 10.23 -17.26
CA ASP A 83 9.69 10.24 -18.41
C ASP A 83 9.11 10.94 -19.65
N GLU A 84 7.85 11.35 -19.59
CA GLU A 84 7.14 12.00 -20.69
C GLU A 84 7.53 13.48 -20.85
N LEU A 85 7.76 13.90 -22.09
CA LEU A 85 8.15 15.27 -22.47
C LEU A 85 7.15 16.36 -22.03
N LYS A 86 5.86 16.01 -21.94
CA LYS A 86 4.80 16.94 -21.56
C LYS A 86 4.28 16.58 -20.18
N THR A 87 4.26 17.57 -19.29
CA THR A 87 3.69 17.42 -17.95
C THR A 87 2.66 18.51 -17.74
N SER A 88 1.44 18.13 -17.37
CA SER A 88 0.41 19.06 -16.93
C SER A 88 -0.40 18.45 -15.79
N PRO A 89 -1.06 19.27 -14.95
CA PRO A 89 -1.91 18.78 -13.88
C PRO A 89 -3.03 17.88 -14.40
N GLU A 90 -3.61 18.21 -15.56
CA GLU A 90 -4.66 17.41 -16.21
C GLU A 90 -4.17 16.02 -16.57
N ILE A 91 -2.97 15.91 -17.15
CA ILE A 91 -2.34 14.64 -17.50
C ILE A 91 -2.05 13.83 -16.22
N LEU A 92 -1.40 14.46 -15.25
CA LEU A 92 -0.99 13.80 -14.00
C LEU A 92 -2.20 13.29 -13.19
N ASN A 93 -3.31 14.03 -13.19
CA ASN A 93 -4.55 13.62 -12.52
C ASN A 93 -5.26 12.44 -13.21
N GLN A 94 -4.97 12.15 -14.48
CA GLN A 94 -5.55 11.03 -15.24
C GLN A 94 -4.73 9.74 -15.16
N THR A 95 -3.51 9.80 -14.65
CA THR A 95 -2.66 8.61 -14.46
C THR A 95 -3.28 7.62 -13.47
N ASP A 96 -2.69 6.43 -13.31
CA ASP A 96 -3.09 5.45 -12.28
C ASP A 96 -2.22 5.53 -11.00
N TYR A 97 -1.34 6.52 -10.89
CA TYR A 97 -0.56 6.77 -9.68
C TYR A 97 -1.43 7.22 -8.52
N ASP A 98 -1.23 6.63 -7.34
CA ASP A 98 -1.93 6.99 -6.11
C ASP A 98 -1.36 8.27 -5.49
N ILE A 99 -0.03 8.42 -5.58
CA ILE A 99 0.72 9.52 -4.95
C ILE A 99 1.66 10.14 -5.97
N ILE A 100 1.68 11.47 -6.02
CA ILE A 100 2.67 12.25 -6.78
C ILE A 100 3.60 12.94 -5.78
N VAL A 101 4.91 12.74 -5.94
CA VAL A 101 5.95 13.40 -5.15
C VAL A 101 6.77 14.30 -6.05
N SER A 102 6.96 15.55 -5.63
CA SER A 102 7.80 16.48 -6.38
C SER A 102 8.60 17.43 -5.48
N ASN A 103 9.72 17.91 -6.01
CA ASN A 103 10.53 18.95 -5.37
C ASN A 103 10.13 20.38 -5.80
N PHE A 104 9.04 20.52 -6.55
CA PHE A 104 8.45 21.79 -6.97
C PHE A 104 6.93 21.71 -6.94
N TYR A 105 6.28 22.84 -6.73
CA TYR A 105 4.82 22.88 -6.67
C TYR A 105 4.20 22.73 -8.06
N ILE A 106 3.18 21.87 -8.17
CA ILE A 106 2.38 21.67 -9.38
C ILE A 106 0.95 22.10 -9.04
N PRO A 107 0.47 23.25 -9.54
CA PRO A 107 -0.88 23.73 -9.23
C PRO A 107 -1.93 22.79 -9.85
N GLY A 108 -3.04 22.55 -9.16
CA GLY A 108 -4.18 21.82 -9.74
C GLY A 108 -4.10 20.28 -9.67
N ILE A 109 -3.16 19.71 -8.92
CA ILE A 109 -3.17 18.26 -8.62
C ILE A 109 -4.31 17.94 -7.64
N THR A 110 -5.19 17.02 -8.03
CA THR A 110 -6.32 16.56 -7.21
C THR A 110 -6.04 15.27 -6.45
N LYS A 111 -4.96 14.56 -6.82
CA LYS A 111 -4.48 13.34 -6.18
C LYS A 111 -3.72 13.64 -4.89
N LYS A 112 -3.34 12.59 -4.15
CA LYS A 112 -2.42 12.74 -3.02
C LYS A 112 -1.09 13.29 -3.53
N PHE A 113 -0.78 14.52 -3.11
CA PHE A 113 0.38 15.25 -3.61
C PHE A 113 1.33 15.61 -2.46
N ILE A 114 2.60 15.27 -2.63
CA ILE A 114 3.67 15.59 -1.69
C ILE A 114 4.66 16.51 -2.42
N CYS A 115 4.44 17.82 -2.30
CA CYS A 115 5.38 18.84 -2.77
C CYS A 115 6.32 19.23 -1.64
N ARG A 116 7.62 18.91 -1.77
CA ARG A 116 8.61 19.34 -0.78
C ARG A 116 9.96 19.68 -1.42
N ASN A 117 10.29 20.96 -1.40
CA ASN A 117 11.53 21.49 -2.02
C ASN A 117 12.81 21.01 -1.31
N HIS A 118 12.75 20.63 -0.03
CA HIS A 118 13.94 20.27 0.78
C HIS A 118 13.61 19.21 1.84
N LEU A 119 13.24 17.99 1.43
CA LEU A 119 13.07 16.92 2.39
C LEU A 119 14.31 16.05 2.54
N SER A 120 14.69 15.76 3.77
CA SER A 120 15.51 14.57 4.06
C SER A 120 14.75 13.35 3.54
N ILE A 121 15.46 12.48 2.80
CA ILE A 121 14.90 11.24 2.25
C ILE A 121 14.19 10.40 3.33
N MET A 122 14.73 10.37 4.55
CA MET A 122 14.13 9.63 5.66
C MET A 122 12.80 10.21 6.13
N ASN A 123 12.62 11.53 6.05
CA ASN A 123 11.32 12.13 6.35
C ASN A 123 10.29 11.75 5.28
N LEU A 124 10.71 11.55 4.03
CA LEU A 124 9.81 11.13 2.95
C LEU A 124 9.42 9.67 3.14
N VAL A 125 10.40 8.82 3.45
CA VAL A 125 10.20 7.40 3.81
C VAL A 125 9.19 7.27 4.94
N ASN A 126 9.40 7.99 6.05
CA ASN A 126 8.50 7.93 7.21
C ASN A 126 7.08 8.40 6.88
N HIS A 127 6.94 9.44 6.05
CA HIS A 127 5.64 9.93 5.61
C HIS A 127 4.94 8.89 4.73
N LEU A 128 5.62 8.35 3.71
CA LEU A 128 5.06 7.33 2.83
C LEU A 128 4.63 6.09 3.61
N ASN A 129 5.49 5.57 4.49
CA ASN A 129 5.16 4.40 5.31
C ASN A 129 3.94 4.64 6.22
N THR A 130 3.76 5.85 6.75
CA THR A 130 2.55 6.22 7.50
C THR A 130 1.30 6.21 6.60
N LEU A 131 1.39 6.80 5.40
CA LEU A 131 0.27 6.84 4.43
C LEU A 131 -0.17 5.46 3.96
N SER A 132 0.75 4.50 3.83
CA SER A 132 0.40 3.12 3.47
C SER A 132 -0.63 2.50 4.42
N ASN A 133 -0.58 2.84 5.71
CA ASN A 133 -1.53 2.35 6.70
C ASN A 133 -2.91 3.03 6.58
N GLU A 134 -2.96 4.29 6.15
CA GLU A 134 -4.22 5.04 5.96
C GLU A 134 -4.97 4.59 4.69
N ILE A 135 -4.23 4.36 3.60
CA ILE A 135 -4.80 3.83 2.33
C ILE A 135 -5.40 2.43 2.55
N HIS A 136 -4.89 1.68 3.53
CA HIS A 136 -5.47 0.38 3.90
C HIS A 136 -6.90 0.50 4.48
N LEU A 137 -7.17 1.53 5.29
CA LEU A 137 -8.46 1.70 5.95
C LEU A 137 -9.56 2.20 5.00
N SER A 138 -9.19 2.99 4.00
CA SER A 138 -10.13 3.55 3.02
C SER A 138 -10.60 2.53 1.97
N ASN A 139 -9.79 1.51 1.66
CA ASN A 139 -10.15 0.44 0.73
C ASN A 139 -10.93 -0.73 1.38
N THR A 140 -11.22 -0.63 2.68
CA THR A 140 -11.94 -1.67 3.45
C THR A 140 -13.32 -1.18 3.93
N LEU A 141 -13.75 0.01 3.50
CA LEU A 141 -15.08 0.60 3.70
C LEU A 141 -15.82 0.72 2.36
#